data_AF-A0A7W7PXX7-F1
#
_entry.id   AF-A0A7W7PXX7-F1
#
_cell.length_a   1.000
_cell.length_b   1.000
_cell.length_c   1.000
_cell.angle_alpha   90.00
_cell.angle_beta   90.00
_cell.angle_gamma   90.00
#
_symmetry.space_group_name_H-M   'P 1'
#
loop_
_entity.id
_entity.type
_entity.pdbx_description
1 polymer ?
#
loop_
_entity_poly.entity_id
_entity_poly.type
_entity_poly.pdbx_seq_one_letter_code
_entity_poly.pdbx_strand_id
1 'polypeptide(L)' 'MEFVFECGWCGEDNYLVGKQVGFWVDKWELPSEWDCWNCEGLNDTPDPPWTEA' A
#
# COMPACT_ATOMS: atom_id res chain seq x y z
N MET A 1 -0.64 -8.10 6.85
CA MET A 1 -0.26 -8.61 5.52
C MET A 1 0.54 -7.51 4.83
N GLU A 2 1.50 -7.84 3.98
CA GLU A 2 2.30 -6.87 3.25
C GLU A 2 1.80 -6.77 1.81
N PHE A 3 1.72 -5.55 1.29
CA PHE A 3 1.24 -5.25 -0.06
C PHE A 3 2.28 -4.39 -0.78
N VAL A 4 2.46 -4.62 -2.08
CA VAL A 4 3.43 -3.90 -2.91
C VAL A 4 2.73 -2.91 -3.83
N PHE A 5 3.28 -1.70 -3.91
CA PHE A 5 2.82 -0.62 -4.78
C PHE A 5 3.99 0.02 -5.51
N GLU A 6 3.83 0.25 -6.81
CA GLU A 6 4.78 1.02 -7.62
C GLU A 6 4.57 2.52 -7.38
N CYS A 7 5.67 3.25 -7.15
CA CYS A 7 5.62 4.71 -7.02
C CYS A 7 5.32 5.36 -8.37
N GLY A 8 4.26 6.17 -8.43
CA GLY A 8 3.87 6.89 -9.65
C GLY A 8 4.85 7.98 -10.10
N TRP A 9 5.84 8.32 -9.28
CA TRP A 9 6.85 9.35 -9.56
C TRP A 9 8.17 8.78 -10.08
N CYS A 10 8.69 7.73 -9.46
CA CYS A 10 10.02 7.18 -9.75
C CYS A 10 10.01 5.71 -10.19
N GLY A 11 8.85 5.03 -10.16
CA GLY A 11 8.69 3.63 -10.56
C GLY A 11 9.25 2.60 -9.58
N GLU A 12 9.65 3.03 -8.37
CA GLU A 12 10.20 2.11 -7.36
C GLU A 12 9.09 1.40 -6.57
N ASP A 13 9.32 0.15 -6.19
CA ASP A 13 8.41 -0.63 -5.35
C ASP A 13 8.43 -0.16 -3.89
N ASN A 14 7.25 -0.07 -3.30
CA ASN A 14 7.03 0.33 -1.91
C ASN A 14 6.14 -0.70 -1.23
N TYR A 15 6.49 -1.05 0.00
CA TYR A 15 5.83 -2.10 0.77
C TYR A 15 5.04 -1.49 1.92
N LEU A 16 3.73 -1.75 1.95
CA LEU A 16 2.83 -1.26 2.98
C LEU A 16 2.27 -2.42 3.79
N VAL A 17 2.33 -2.29 5.12
CA VAL A 17 1.78 -3.30 6.04
C VAL A 17 0.31 -3.00 6.32
N GLY A 18 -0.56 -3.83 5.78
CA GLY A 18 -1.99 -3.80 6.03
C GLY A 18 -2.35 -4.18 7.46
N LYS A 19 -3.21 -3.36 8.06
CA LYS A 19 -3.85 -3.62 9.36
C LYS A 19 -5.10 -4.46 9.13
N GLN A 20 -5.23 -5.57 9.87
CA GLN A 20 -6.42 -6.40 9.77
C GLN A 20 -7.64 -5.67 10.32
N VAL A 21 -8.75 -5.68 9.57
CA VAL A 21 -10.00 -5.03 9.95
C VAL A 21 -11.20 -5.93 9.70
N GLY A 22 -12.34 -5.61 10.34
CA GLY A 22 -13.57 -6.38 10.20
C GLY A 22 -13.65 -7.62 11.09
N PHE A 23 -14.84 -8.23 11.14
CA PHE A 23 -15.07 -9.48 11.86
C PHE A 23 -14.47 -10.69 11.14
N TRP A 24 -14.29 -10.57 9.83
CA TRP A 24 -13.67 -11.57 8.98
C TRP A 24 -12.18 -11.28 8.85
N VAL A 25 -11.36 -12.33 8.92
CA VAL A 25 -9.89 -12.24 8.96
C VAL A 25 -9.23 -11.93 7.61
N ASP A 26 -10.02 -11.67 6.57
CA ASP A 26 -9.63 -11.49 5.18
C ASP A 26 -9.67 -10.03 4.70
N LYS A 27 -10.03 -9.07 5.56
CA LYS A 27 -10.05 -7.65 5.21
C LYS A 27 -8.86 -6.92 5.82
N TRP A 28 -8.25 -6.07 4.99
CA TRP A 28 -7.07 -5.28 5.32
C TRP A 28 -7.33 -3.80 5.02
N GLU A 29 -6.85 -2.94 5.91
CA GLU A 29 -6.85 -1.49 5.74
C GLU A 29 -5.39 -1.01 5.57
N LEU A 30 -5.18 -0.18 4.56
CA LEU A 30 -3.92 0.50 4.27
C LEU A 30 -4.09 2.02 4.46
N PRO A 31 -3.01 2.76 4.71
CA PRO A 31 -3.08 4.22 4.70
C PRO A 31 -3.58 4.73 3.35
N SER A 32 -4.33 5.82 3.33
CA SER A 32 -4.83 6.43 2.08
C SER A 32 -3.72 7.03 1.24
N GLU A 33 -2.68 7.56 1.89
CA GLU A 33 -1.52 8.21 1.28
C GLU A 33 -0.24 7.63 1.88
N TRP A 34 0.83 7.57 1.08
CA TRP A 34 2.13 7.09 1.51
C TRP A 34 3.26 7.78 0.74
N ASP A 35 4.37 8.03 1.43
CA ASP A 35 5.58 8.59 0.84
C ASP A 35 6.45 7.47 0.26
N CYS A 36 6.96 7.69 -0.95
CA CYS A 36 7.92 6.76 -1.55
C CYS A 36 9.24 6.77 -0.77
N TRP A 37 9.74 5.59 -0.41
CA TRP A 37 11.01 5.47 0.33
C TRP A 37 12.22 6.03 -0.42
N ASN A 38 12.18 6.01 -1.76
CA ASN A 38 13.30 6.39 -2.62
C ASN A 38 13.28 7.87 -3.02
N CYS A 39 12.11 8.41 -3.40
CA CYS A 39 12.00 9.77 -3.93
C CYS A 39 11.17 10.73 -3.07
N GLU A 40 10.66 10.28 -1.92
CA GLU A 40 9.78 11.07 -1.02
C GLU A 40 8.52 11.63 -1.72
N GLY A 41 8.15 11.05 -2.87
CA GLY A 41 6.95 11.43 -3.60
C GLY A 41 5.71 10.91 -2.89
N LEU A 42 4.73 11.77 -2.66
CA LEU A 42 3.44 11.41 -2.08
C LEU A 42 2.60 10.63 -3.11
N ASN A 43 2.12 9.45 -2.72
CA ASN A 43 1.28 8.58 -3.53
C ASN A 43 -0.05 8.32 -2.82
N ASP A 44 -1.10 8.05 -3.59
CA ASP A 44 -2.38 7.55 -3.09
C ASP A 44 -2.44 6.02 -3.19
N THR A 45 -3.02 5.37 -2.19
CA THR A 45 -3.32 3.94 -2.24
C THR A 45 -4.52 3.72 -3.16
N PRO A 46 -4.42 2.89 -4.22
CA PRO A 46 -5.54 2.61 -5.10
C PRO A 46 -6.64 1.81 -4.39
N ASP A 47 -7.84 1.80 -4.95
CA ASP A 47 -8.92 0.93 -4.46
C ASP A 47 -8.51 -0.56 -4.55
N PRO A 48 -8.90 -1.41 -3.59
CA PRO A 48 -8.62 -2.85 -3.63
C PRO A 48 -9.32 -3.54 -4.83
N PRO A 49 -8.86 -4.74 -5.26
CA PRO A 49 -7.89 -5.61 -4.60
C PRO A 49 -6.42 -5.23 -4.87
N TRP A 50 -5.56 -5.48 -3.88
CA TRP A 50 -4.13 -5.21 -3.94
C TRP A 50 -3.31 -6.48 -4.13
N THR A 51 -2.09 -6.30 -4.65
CA THR A 51 -1.12 -7.39 -4.80
C THR A 51 -0.40 -7.62 -3.46
N GLU A 52 -0.46 -8.86 -2.96
CA GLU A 52 0.34 -9.30 -1.82
C GLU A 52 1.83 -9.37 -2.23
N ALA A 53 2.72 -8.87 -1.36
CA ALA A 53 4.17 -8.87 -1.56
C ALA A 53 4.82 -10.24 -1.31
#